data_AF-A0A7V4DC83-F1
#
_entry.id   AF-A0A7V4DC83-F1
#
_cell.length_a   1.000
_cell.length_b   1.000
_cell.length_c   1.000
_cell.angle_alpha   90.00
_cell.angle_beta   90.00
_cell.angle_gamma   90.00
#
_symmetry.space_group_name_H-M   'P 1'
#
loop_
_entity.id
_entity.type
_entity.pdbx_description
1 polymer ?
#
loop_
_entity_poly.entity_id
_entity_poly.type
_entity_poly.pdbx_seq_one_letter_code
_entity_poly.pdbx_strand_id
1 'polypeptide(L)'
;MVRKKARLSIHIDMTPMVDVIMLLLTFFMMTTQFRPEEAVDVTLPYSHSEFELPQSDVMTVWVSNTNQIFLGVDSPILRAELFGEEYRNKLGAQSRIKTRLRI
;
A
#
# COMPACT_ATOMS: atom_id res chain seq x y z
N MET A 1 -10.73 28.01 80.95
CA MET A 1 -10.96 26.57 80.76
C MET A 1 -11.55 26.34 79.37
N VAL A 2 -10.79 25.78 78.43
CA VAL A 2 -11.27 25.47 77.07
C VAL A 2 -11.78 24.03 77.07
N ARG A 3 -13.07 23.82 76.78
CA ARG A 3 -13.65 22.47 76.65
C ARG A 3 -13.24 21.87 75.30
N LYS A 4 -12.56 20.72 75.35
CA LYS A 4 -12.14 19.95 74.17
C LYS A 4 -13.39 19.37 73.50
N LYS A 5 -13.66 19.73 72.24
CA LYS A 5 -14.81 19.22 71.47
C LYS A 5 -14.64 17.71 71.27
N ALA A 6 -15.60 16.92 71.75
CA ALA A 6 -15.60 15.46 71.56
C ALA A 6 -15.68 15.15 70.06
N ARG A 7 -14.78 14.30 69.57
CA ARG A 7 -14.77 13.85 68.18
C ARG A 7 -15.97 12.92 67.98
N LEU A 8 -16.94 13.36 67.19
CA LEU A 8 -18.04 12.50 66.75
C LEU A 8 -17.46 11.49 65.76
N SER A 9 -17.35 10.22 66.15
CA SER A 9 -16.97 9.16 65.24
C SER A 9 -18.15 8.85 64.33
N ILE A 10 -18.08 9.27 63.07
CA ILE A 10 -19.09 8.95 62.05
C ILE A 10 -18.78 7.54 61.56
N HIS A 11 -19.69 6.59 61.82
CA HIS A 11 -19.61 5.24 61.27
C HIS A 11 -20.30 5.25 59.91
N ILE A 12 -19.56 4.96 58.84
CA ILE A 12 -20.09 4.91 57.47
C ILE A 12 -20.45 3.45 57.18
N ASP A 13 -21.74 3.18 57.01
CA ASP A 13 -22.23 1.87 56.57
C ASP A 13 -22.05 1.73 55.05
N MET A 14 -21.31 0.70 54.64
CA MET A 14 -21.02 0.40 53.23
C MET A 14 -22.08 -0.47 52.57
N THR A 15 -22.96 -1.10 53.36
CA THR A 15 -24.01 -2.01 52.89
C THR A 15 -24.87 -1.42 51.76
N PRO A 16 -25.37 -0.17 51.85
CA PRO A 16 -26.15 0.41 50.75
C PRO A 16 -25.31 0.71 49.50
N MET A 17 -24.00 0.98 49.63
CA MET A 17 -23.15 1.20 48.45
C MET A 17 -22.83 -0.10 47.73
N VAL A 18 -22.57 -1.18 48.47
CA VAL A 18 -22.27 -2.50 47.89
C VAL A 18 -23.46 -3.05 47.10
N ASP A 19 -24.69 -2.83 47.59
CA ASP A 19 -25.92 -3.26 46.91
C ASP A 19 -26.10 -2.58 45.54
N VAL A 20 -25.93 -1.26 45.48
CA VAL A 20 -26.01 -0.49 44.22
C VAL A 20 -24.93 -0.93 43.23
N ILE A 21 -23.72 -1.21 43.71
CA ILE A 21 -22.61 -1.68 42.86
C ILE A 21 -22.93 -3.07 42.29
N MET A 22 -23.50 -3.97 43.09
CA MET A 22 -23.90 -5.31 42.64
C MET A 22 -25.00 -5.25 41.57
N LEU A 23 -25.98 -4.37 41.75
CA LEU A 23 -27.04 -4.14 40.76
C LEU A 23 -26.48 -3.62 39.43
N LEU A 24 -25.49 -2.73 39.45
CA LEU A 24 -24.82 -2.25 38.23
C LEU A 24 -23.96 -3.32 37.57
N LEU A 25 -23.19 -4.09 38.35
CA LEU A 25 -22.33 -5.15 37.84
C LEU A 25 -23.13 -6.26 37.17
N THR A 26 -24.23 -6.70 37.80
CA THR A 26 -25.14 -7.71 37.23
C THR A 26 -25.88 -7.20 36.01
N PHE A 27 -26.33 -5.94 36.02
CA PHE A 27 -26.92 -5.30 34.84
C PHE A 27 -25.92 -5.22 33.67
N PHE A 28 -24.67 -4.81 33.92
CA PHE A 28 -23.65 -4.77 32.88
C PHE A 28 -23.28 -6.16 32.40
N MET A 29 -23.08 -7.14 33.29
CA MET A 29 -22.80 -8.53 32.90
C MET A 29 -23.97 -9.17 32.13
N MET A 30 -25.22 -8.84 32.45
CA MET A 30 -26.38 -9.38 31.74
C MET A 30 -26.58 -8.75 30.36
N THR A 31 -26.22 -7.48 30.20
CA THR A 31 -26.37 -6.74 28.94
C THR A 31 -25.12 -6.79 28.05
N THR A 32 -23.97 -7.26 28.56
CA THR A 32 -22.77 -7.49 27.76
C THR A 32 -23.03 -8.60 26.74
N GLN A 33 -23.23 -8.21 25.49
CA GLN A 33 -23.21 -9.13 24.36
C GLN A 33 -21.75 -9.46 24.01
N PHE A 34 -21.44 -10.75 23.84
CA PHE A 34 -20.15 -11.15 23.27
C PHE A 34 -20.05 -10.56 21.87
N ARG A 35 -18.95 -9.83 21.59
CA ARG A 35 -18.67 -9.42 20.22
C ARG A 35 -18.54 -10.69 19.39
N PRO A 36 -19.38 -10.91 18.36
CA PRO A 36 -19.20 -12.04 17.49
C PRO A 36 -17.81 -11.93 16.87
N GLU A 37 -17.07 -13.04 16.88
CA GLU A 37 -15.81 -13.13 16.17
C GLU A 37 -16.13 -12.90 14.69
N GLU A 38 -15.57 -11.83 14.11
CA GLU A 38 -15.75 -11.52 12.70
C GLU A 38 -15.06 -12.62 11.89
N ALA A 39 -15.79 -13.68 11.54
CA ALA A 39 -15.33 -14.79 10.70
C ALA A 39 -15.21 -14.38 9.23
N VAL A 40 -14.60 -13.22 8.98
CA VAL A 40 -14.33 -12.73 7.64
C VAL A 40 -12.83 -12.77 7.46
N ASP A 41 -12.35 -13.82 6.79
CA ASP A 41 -11.05 -13.77 6.14
C ASP A 41 -11.10 -12.61 5.14
N VAL A 42 -10.56 -11.46 5.56
CA VAL A 42 -10.42 -10.29 4.69
C VAL A 42 -9.30 -10.62 3.71
N THR A 43 -9.66 -11.32 2.62
CA THR A 43 -8.81 -11.49 1.45
C THR A 43 -8.75 -10.14 0.73
N LEU A 44 -7.76 -9.33 1.09
CA LEU A 44 -7.44 -8.12 0.34
C LEU A 44 -7.09 -8.55 -1.10
N PRO A 45 -7.76 -8.04 -2.13
CA PRO A 45 -7.39 -8.35 -3.50
C PRO A 45 -6.00 -7.74 -3.76
N TYR A 46 -5.01 -8.59 -4.07
CA TYR A 46 -3.71 -8.12 -4.51
C TYR A 46 -3.83 -7.53 -5.91
N SER A 47 -3.45 -6.27 -6.06
CA SER A 47 -3.32 -5.61 -7.37
C SER A 47 -2.05 -6.11 -8.05
N HIS A 48 -2.17 -7.13 -8.90
CA HIS A 48 -1.08 -7.49 -9.82
C HIS A 48 -1.09 -6.50 -11.00
N SER A 49 -0.20 -5.51 -10.94
CA SER A 49 0.20 -4.72 -12.11
C SER A 49 1.72 -4.76 -12.23
N GLU A 50 2.24 -5.97 -12.36
CA GLU A 50 3.62 -6.18 -12.79
C GLU A 50 3.53 -7.11 -14.00
N PHE A 51 3.38 -6.49 -15.17
CA PHE A 51 3.74 -7.14 -16.41
C PHE A 51 5.26 -7.24 -16.38
N GLU A 52 5.79 -8.40 -16.02
CA GLU A 52 7.22 -8.67 -16.15
C GLU A 52 7.55 -8.54 -17.64
N LEU A 53 8.20 -7.43 -18.03
CA LEU A 53 8.76 -7.35 -19.36
C LEU A 53 9.76 -8.51 -19.49
N PRO A 54 9.67 -9.32 -20.56
CA PRO A 54 10.67 -10.36 -20.79
C PRO A 54 12.05 -9.69 -20.83
N GLN A 55 12.97 -10.16 -19.97
CA GLN A 55 14.29 -9.54 -19.79
C GLN A 55 15.21 -9.68 -21.02
N SER A 56 14.76 -10.37 -22.07
CA SER A 56 15.47 -10.55 -23.33
C SER A 56 14.60 -10.16 -24.52
N ASP A 57 15.22 -9.54 -25.52
CA ASP A 57 14.64 -9.10 -26.79
C ASP A 57 13.69 -7.89 -26.71
N VAL A 58 13.95 -6.97 -25.78
CA VAL A 58 13.24 -5.70 -25.72
C VAL A 58 13.79 -4.74 -26.79
N MET A 59 12.88 -4.22 -27.63
CA MET A 59 13.15 -3.14 -28.57
C MET A 59 12.58 -1.83 -28.03
N THR A 60 13.44 -0.86 -27.79
CA THR A 60 13.07 0.49 -27.35
C THR A 60 13.06 1.45 -28.53
N VAL A 61 11.94 2.15 -28.73
CA VAL A 61 11.77 3.15 -29.80
C VAL A 61 11.55 4.52 -29.16
N TRP A 62 12.47 5.45 -29.42
CA TRP A 62 12.36 6.85 -29.00
C TRP A 62 11.96 7.71 -30.19
N VAL A 63 10.89 8.48 -30.04
CA VAL A 63 10.42 9.44 -31.06
C VAL A 63 10.62 10.85 -30.53
N SER A 64 11.48 11.63 -31.18
CA SER A 64 11.67 13.05 -30.88
C SER A 64 10.71 13.91 -31.71
N ASN A 65 10.24 15.03 -31.13
CA ASN A 65 9.43 16.05 -31.81
C ASN A 65 10.13 16.68 -33.05
N THR A 66 11.40 16.37 -33.27
CA THR A 66 12.19 16.78 -34.44
C THR A 66 12.11 15.78 -35.61
N ASN A 67 11.10 14.90 -35.63
CA ASN A 67 10.92 13.80 -36.59
C ASN A 67 12.13 12.85 -36.65
N GLN A 68 12.85 12.72 -35.54
CA GLN A 68 13.95 11.78 -35.40
C GLN A 68 13.48 10.57 -34.62
N ILE A 69 13.76 9.39 -35.15
CA ILE A 69 13.45 8.12 -34.50
C ILE A 69 14.78 7.45 -34.14
N PHE A 70 14.91 7.09 -32.87
CA PHE A 70 16.03 6.31 -32.36
C PHE A 70 15.53 4.93 -31.98
N LEU A 71 16.17 3.90 -32.50
CA LEU A 71 15.87 2.51 -32.18
C LEU A 71 17.05 1.93 -31.40
N GLY A 72 16.75 1.31 -30.26
CA GLY A 72 17.69 0.59 -29.41
C GLY A 72 17.18 -0.82 -29.14
N VAL A 73 18.04 -1.81 -29.27
CA VAL A 73 17.73 -3.23 -28.97
C VAL A 73 18.79 -3.70 -28.00
N ASP A 74 18.40 -4.32 -26.88
CA ASP A 74 19.34 -4.66 -25.80
C ASP A 74 20.34 -5.77 -26.20
N SER A 75 19.94 -6.69 -27.08
CA SER A 75 20.82 -7.75 -27.58
C SER A 75 21.77 -7.22 -28.67
N PRO A 76 23.10 -7.29 -28.49
CA PRO A 76 24.08 -6.85 -29.48
C PRO A 76 24.08 -7.73 -30.74
N ILE A 77 23.64 -8.99 -30.62
CA ILE A 77 23.52 -9.93 -31.74
C ILE A 77 22.38 -9.50 -32.67
N LEU A 78 21.19 -9.29 -32.11
CA LEU A 78 20.03 -8.80 -32.88
C LEU A 78 20.29 -7.40 -33.45
N ARG A 79 21.07 -6.57 -32.76
CA ARG A 79 21.47 -5.26 -33.26
C ARG A 79 22.35 -5.35 -34.51
N ALA A 80 23.28 -6.30 -34.55
CA ALA A 80 24.12 -6.54 -35.73
C ALA A 80 23.31 -7.09 -36.91
N GLU A 81 22.32 -7.95 -36.65
CA GLU A 81 21.42 -8.48 -37.69
C GLU A 81 20.50 -7.41 -38.27
N LEU A 82 19.91 -6.55 -37.43
CA LEU A 82 18.92 -5.55 -37.87
C LEU A 82 19.53 -4.27 -38.45
N PHE A 83 20.66 -3.81 -37.90
CA PHE A 83 21.27 -2.52 -38.30
C PHE A 83 22.63 -2.69 -38.99
N GLY A 84 23.19 -3.90 -39.03
CA GLY A 84 24.50 -4.22 -39.59
C GLY A 84 25.62 -4.29 -38.54
N GLU A 85 26.69 -5.04 -38.84
CA GLU A 85 27.83 -5.30 -37.94
C GLU A 85 28.48 -4.03 -37.38
N GLU A 86 28.42 -2.92 -38.11
CA GLU A 86 28.96 -1.63 -37.66
C GLU A 86 28.24 -1.04 -36.43
N TYR A 87 27.02 -1.50 -36.15
CA TYR A 87 26.19 -1.03 -35.04
C TYR A 87 26.21 -1.98 -33.84
N ARG A 88 26.93 -3.11 -33.91
CA ARG A 88 27.04 -4.11 -32.85
C ARG A 88 27.40 -3.52 -31.48
N ASN A 89 28.31 -2.53 -31.46
CA ASN A 89 28.79 -1.89 -30.24
C ASN A 89 28.30 -0.43 -30.07
N LYS A 90 27.43 0.07 -30.96
CA LYS A 90 26.89 1.44 -30.88
C LYS A 90 25.53 1.40 -30.19
N LEU A 91 25.31 2.27 -29.21
CA LEU A 91 24.14 2.28 -28.32
C LEU A 91 22.80 2.59 -29.03
N GLY A 92 22.81 2.96 -30.31
CA GLY A 92 21.60 3.14 -31.09
C GLY A 92 21.88 3.42 -32.56
N ALA A 93 20.90 3.11 -33.40
CA ALA A 93 20.87 3.50 -34.81
C ALA A 93 19.90 4.68 -34.96
N GLN A 94 20.39 5.81 -35.49
CA GLN A 94 19.57 6.98 -35.77
C GLN A 94 19.08 6.90 -37.21
N SER A 95 17.78 6.67 -37.41
CA SER A 95 17.17 6.77 -38.73
C SER A 95 16.48 8.12 -38.88
N ARG A 96 17.02 8.98 -39.75
CA ARG A 96 16.35 10.21 -40.18
C ARG A 96 15.35 9.84 -41.27
N ILE A 97 14.08 9.69 -40.89
CA ILE A 97 13.01 9.51 -41.86
C ILE A 97 12.79 10.84 -42.61
N LYS A 98 13.36 10.98 -43.81
CA LYS A 98 12.95 11.99 -44.80
C LYS A 98 11.73 11.45 -45.57
N THR A 99 10.57 11.35 -44.92
CA THR A 99 9.34 11.02 -45.67
C THR A 99 8.88 12.27 -46.40
N ARG A 100 9.20 12.34 -47.69
CA ARG A 100 8.49 13.16 -48.66
C ARG A 100 7.15 12.44 -48.92
N LEU A 101 6.12 12.76 -48.16
CA LEU A 101 4.78 12.26 -48.41
C LEU A 101 4.26 12.94 -49.69
N ARG A 102 4.30 12.25 -50.83
CA ARG A 102 3.45 12.60 -51.97
C ARG A 102 2.07 12.03 -51.65
N ILE A 103 1.10 12.93 -51.52
CA ILE A 103 -0.30 12.63 -51.78
C ILE A 103 -0.45 12.51 -53.30
#